data_AF-A0A327Y0F3-F1
#
_entry.id   AF-A0A327Y0F3-F1
#
_cell.length_a   1.000
_cell.length_b   1.000
_cell.length_c   1.000
_cell.angle_alpha   90.00
_cell.angle_beta   90.00
_cell.angle_gamma   90.00
#
_symmetry.space_group_name_H-M   'P 1'
#
loop_
_entity.id
_entity.type
_entity.pdbx_description
1 polymer ?
#
loop_
_entity_poly.entity_id
_entity_poly.type
_entity_poly.pdbx_seq_one_letter_code
_entity_poly.pdbx_strand_id
1 'polypeptide(L)'
;MHSGLSCKNHINAQKVVLRKLKGYGIPVLTPLNTKTGSYFSKLYNRFVQLTPFVEGIPFQFSKEQAYKCGNILRKFHDALMDEKEIPTPFWSNYPSCEVLKKGMDRLKEQQRELHEPFLIKEVEKIYQTVMEQWLPKANSLTKLIIHADWHPWNVLFDNDNGKIYP
;
A
#
# COMPACT_ATOMS: atom_id res chain seq x y z
N MET A 1 4.08 -5.69 19.09
CA MET A 1 3.54 -5.37 17.75
C MET A 1 4.16 -6.37 16.77
N HIS A 2 3.42 -7.39 16.32
CA HIS A 2 3.95 -8.42 15.41
C HIS A 2 3.93 -7.90 13.97
N SER A 3 5.03 -7.29 13.51
CA SER A 3 5.21 -6.98 12.10
C SER A 3 5.26 -8.28 11.28
N GLY A 4 4.45 -8.33 10.22
CA GLY A 4 4.70 -9.21 9.07
C GLY A 4 4.22 -10.65 9.15
N LEU A 5 3.27 -11.01 10.02
CA LEU A 5 2.59 -12.31 9.90
C LEU A 5 1.50 -12.24 8.83
N SER A 6 1.92 -12.20 7.56
CA SER A 6 1.02 -12.53 6.45
C SER A 6 0.60 -13.99 6.57
N CYS A 7 -0.64 -14.30 6.20
CA CYS A 7 -1.09 -15.69 6.13
C CYS A 7 -0.87 -16.26 4.72
N LYS A 8 -0.86 -17.59 4.60
CA LYS A 8 -0.73 -18.28 3.31
C LYS A 8 -1.79 -17.80 2.30
N ASN A 9 -3.02 -17.55 2.76
CA ASN A 9 -4.12 -17.08 1.91
C ASN A 9 -3.83 -15.69 1.33
N HIS A 10 -3.32 -14.77 2.15
CA HIS A 10 -2.94 -13.43 1.71
C HIS A 10 -1.82 -13.48 0.66
N ILE A 11 -0.76 -14.26 0.89
CA ILE A 11 0.36 -14.40 -0.07
C ILE A 11 -0.11 -15.01 -1.40
N ASN A 12 -1.00 -16.00 -1.33
CA ASN A 12 -1.58 -16.60 -2.53
C ASN A 12 -2.47 -15.60 -3.30
N ALA A 13 -3.26 -14.80 -2.58
CA ALA A 13 -4.07 -13.75 -3.19
C ALA A 13 -3.19 -12.67 -3.85
N GLN A 14 -2.11 -12.25 -3.18
CA GLN A 14 -1.12 -11.33 -3.75
C GLN A 14 -0.50 -11.89 -5.04
N LYS A 15 -0.21 -13.19 -5.10
CA LYS A 15 0.29 -13.83 -6.34
C LYS A 15 -0.70 -13.69 -7.50
N VAL A 16 -2.00 -13.83 -7.25
CA VAL A 16 -3.04 -13.65 -8.28
C VAL A 16 -3.04 -12.21 -8.78
N VAL A 17 -3.01 -11.24 -7.87
CA VAL A 17 -2.92 -9.81 -8.18
C VAL A 17 -1.68 -9.49 -9.03
N LEU A 18 -0.49 -9.94 -8.60
CA LEU A 18 0.75 -9.70 -9.33
C LEU A 18 0.74 -10.32 -10.74
N ARG A 19 0.16 -11.51 -10.91
CA ARG A 19 -0.01 -12.13 -12.23
C ARG A 19 -0.96 -11.32 -13.13
N LYS A 20 -2.06 -10.80 -12.58
CA LYS A 20 -3.02 -9.98 -13.31
C LYS A 20 -2.37 -8.69 -13.79
N LEU A 21 -1.72 -7.96 -12.89
CA LEU A 21 -0.98 -6.73 -13.20
C LEU A 21 0.05 -6.95 -14.31
N LYS A 22 0.85 -8.02 -14.20
CA LYS A 22 1.81 -8.41 -15.24
C LYS A 22 1.12 -8.71 -16.58
N GLY A 23 -0.04 -9.37 -16.56
CA GLY A 23 -0.85 -9.65 -17.75
C GLY A 23 -1.37 -8.39 -18.45
N TYR A 24 -1.56 -7.29 -17.70
CA TYR A 24 -1.91 -5.97 -18.21
C TYR A 24 -0.69 -5.13 -18.62
N GLY A 25 0.50 -5.74 -18.68
CA GLY A 25 1.74 -5.05 -19.02
C GLY A 25 2.24 -4.10 -17.94
N ILE A 26 1.70 -4.19 -16.72
CA ILE A 26 2.17 -3.40 -15.58
C ILE A 26 3.43 -4.09 -15.02
N PRO A 27 4.56 -3.40 -14.98
CA PRO A 27 5.86 -3.97 -14.64
C PRO A 27 6.05 -4.17 -13.13
N VAL A 28 5.25 -5.04 -12.53
CA VAL A 28 5.36 -5.42 -11.11
C VAL A 28 6.41 -6.51 -10.89
N LEU A 29 7.05 -6.49 -9.72
CA LEU A 29 7.93 -7.57 -9.28
C LEU A 29 7.12 -8.84 -8.97
N THR A 30 7.55 -9.96 -9.55
CA THR A 30 6.93 -11.27 -9.33
C THR A 30 7.93 -12.18 -8.63
N PRO A 31 7.61 -12.71 -7.43
CA PRO A 31 8.45 -13.68 -6.75
C PRO A 31 8.87 -14.86 -7.63
N LEU A 32 10.10 -15.31 -7.43
CA LEU A 32 10.64 -16.52 -8.02
C LEU A 32 9.98 -17.75 -7.39
N ASN A 33 9.72 -18.75 -8.22
CA ASN A 33 9.27 -20.04 -7.72
C ASN A 33 10.44 -20.75 -7.02
N THR A 34 10.12 -21.39 -5.89
CA THR A 34 10.97 -22.41 -5.29
C THR A 34 11.13 -23.61 -6.24
N LYS A 35 12.10 -24.49 -5.97
CA LYS A 35 12.30 -25.74 -6.74
C LYS A 35 11.07 -26.66 -6.75
N THR A 36 10.16 -26.52 -5.78
CA THR A 36 8.91 -27.30 -5.68
C THR A 36 7.69 -26.56 -6.27
N GLY A 37 7.89 -25.39 -6.89
CA GLY A 37 6.82 -24.59 -7.50
C GLY A 37 6.06 -23.66 -6.55
N SER A 38 6.39 -23.65 -5.26
CA SER A 38 5.82 -22.67 -4.29
C SER A 38 6.34 -21.25 -4.57
N TYR A 39 5.53 -20.24 -4.21
CA TYR A 39 5.83 -18.80 -4.38
C TYR A 39 6.46 -18.12 -3.16
N PHE A 40 6.69 -18.91 -2.12
CA PHE A 40 7.31 -18.53 -0.88
C PHE A 40 7.93 -19.77 -0.25
N SER A 41 8.87 -19.56 0.66
CA SER A 41 9.34 -20.56 1.61
C SER A 41 9.04 -20.12 3.05
N LYS A 42 9.18 -21.03 4.02
CA LYS A 42 9.18 -20.68 5.44
C LYS A 42 10.60 -20.73 5.99
N LEU A 43 11.04 -19.65 6.61
CA LEU A 43 12.32 -19.55 7.29
C LEU A 43 12.09 -18.91 8.67
N TYR A 44 12.52 -19.57 9.75
CA TYR A 44 12.32 -19.10 11.13
C TYR A 44 10.88 -18.66 11.44
N ASN A 45 9.91 -19.49 11.03
CA ASN A 45 8.46 -19.23 11.18
C ASN A 45 7.95 -17.96 10.46
N ARG A 46 8.69 -17.47 9.46
CA ARG A 46 8.28 -16.35 8.59
C ARG A 46 8.15 -16.83 7.16
N PHE A 47 7.19 -16.26 6.44
CA PHE A 47 7.13 -16.45 4.99
C PHE A 47 8.18 -15.57 4.32
N VAL A 48 8.93 -16.14 3.39
CA VAL A 48 9.97 -15.44 2.63
C VAL A 48 9.71 -15.61 1.15
N GLN A 49 9.78 -14.50 0.43
CA GLN A 49 9.69 -14.44 -1.03
C GLN A 49 10.98 -13.86 -1.58
N LEU A 50 11.46 -14.43 -2.69
CA LEU A 50 12.61 -13.90 -3.42
C LEU A 50 12.09 -13.27 -4.70
N THR A 51 12.39 -12.01 -4.95
CA THR A 51 12.07 -11.31 -6.19
C THR A 51 13.33 -11.11 -7.02
N PRO A 52 13.23 -11.07 -8.36
CA PRO A 52 14.34 -10.60 -9.19
C PRO A 52 14.81 -9.22 -8.74
N PHE A 53 16.13 -9.02 -8.78
CA PHE A 53 16.69 -7.68 -8.66
C PHE A 53 16.30 -6.85 -9.90
N VAL A 54 15.94 -5.59 -9.69
CA VAL A 54 15.68 -4.63 -10.75
C VAL A 54 16.64 -3.47 -10.60
N GLU A 55 17.42 -3.24 -11.64
CA GLU A 55 18.21 -2.03 -11.78
C GLU A 55 17.27 -0.87 -12.13
N GLY A 56 17.43 0.24 -11.43
CA GLY A 56 16.63 1.42 -11.64
C GLY A 56 17.11 2.60 -10.81
N ILE A 57 16.64 3.78 -11.21
CA ILE A 57 16.91 5.06 -10.58
C ILE A 57 15.79 5.31 -9.55
N PRO A 58 16.13 5.65 -8.30
CA PRO A 58 15.15 6.07 -7.31
C PRO A 58 14.37 7.30 -7.79
N PHE A 59 13.15 7.48 -7.30
CA PHE A 59 12.37 8.68 -7.54
C PHE A 59 13.15 9.96 -7.16
N GLN A 60 13.27 10.90 -8.10
CA GLN A 60 14.02 12.15 -7.99
C GLN A 60 13.12 13.37 -7.75
N PHE A 61 11.85 13.16 -7.39
CA PHE A 61 10.90 14.24 -7.10
C PHE A 61 10.65 15.22 -8.26
N SER A 62 10.85 14.78 -9.51
CA SER A 62 10.51 15.58 -10.68
C SER A 62 9.00 15.52 -10.97
N LYS A 63 8.46 16.61 -11.54
CA LYS A 63 7.05 16.67 -11.97
C LYS A 63 6.70 15.57 -12.98
N GLU A 64 7.64 15.27 -13.88
CA GLU A 64 7.49 14.23 -14.89
C GLU A 64 7.36 12.84 -14.25
N GLN A 65 8.24 12.52 -13.30
CA GLN A 65 8.16 11.25 -12.58
C GLN A 65 6.87 11.14 -11.77
N ALA A 66 6.43 12.21 -11.11
CA ALA A 66 5.16 12.23 -10.38
C ALA A 66 3.96 11.96 -11.32
N TYR A 67 3.95 12.57 -12.50
CA TYR A 67 2.94 12.32 -13.51
C TYR A 67 2.94 10.86 -14.00
N LYS A 68 4.14 10.31 -14.27
CA LYS A 68 4.29 8.91 -14.69
C LYS A 68 3.84 7.94 -13.58
N CYS A 69 4.16 8.21 -12.32
CA CYS A 69 3.63 7.45 -11.17
C CYS A 69 2.11 7.44 -11.16
N GLY A 70 1.47 8.61 -11.34
CA GLY A 70 0.01 8.72 -11.42
C GLY A 70 -0.58 7.87 -12.55
N ASN A 71 0.07 7.87 -13.72
CA ASN A 71 -0.37 7.05 -14.86
C ASN A 71 -0.28 5.54 -14.59
N ILE A 72 0.79 5.09 -13.93
CA ILE A 72 0.95 3.67 -13.57
C ILE A 72 -0.02 3.28 -12.47
N LEU A 73 -0.23 4.13 -11.47
CA LEU A 73 -1.22 3.89 -10.42
C LEU A 73 -2.65 3.83 -10.98
N ARG A 74 -2.98 4.66 -11.98
CA ARG A 74 -4.25 4.53 -12.72
C ARG A 74 -4.36 3.16 -13.41
N LYS A 75 -3.35 2.76 -14.19
CA LYS A 75 -3.33 1.45 -14.86
C LYS A 75 -3.45 0.30 -13.86
N PHE A 76 -2.81 0.42 -12.70
CA PHE A 76 -2.90 -0.55 -11.61
C PHE A 76 -4.35 -0.71 -11.14
N HIS A 77 -5.05 0.40 -10.88
CA HIS A 77 -6.47 0.35 -10.50
C HIS A 77 -7.36 -0.19 -11.62
N ASP A 78 -7.15 0.25 -12.86
CA ASP A 78 -7.92 -0.22 -14.02
C ASP A 78 -7.78 -1.75 -14.20
N ALA A 79 -6.58 -2.29 -14.01
CA ALA A 79 -6.31 -3.73 -14.15
C ALA A 79 -6.95 -4.60 -13.05
N LEU A 80 -7.30 -4.01 -11.90
CA LEU A 80 -7.86 -4.69 -10.74
C LEU A 80 -9.31 -4.30 -10.43
N MET A 81 -9.94 -3.49 -11.28
CA MET A 81 -11.27 -2.93 -11.04
C MET A 81 -12.35 -3.99 -10.87
N ASP A 82 -12.25 -5.12 -11.58
CA ASP A 82 -13.21 -6.23 -11.51
C ASP A 82 -12.77 -7.36 -10.57
N GLU A 83 -11.63 -7.20 -9.88
CA GLU A 83 -11.09 -8.25 -9.01
C GLU A 83 -11.82 -8.27 -7.66
N LYS A 84 -12.03 -9.49 -7.15
CA LYS A 84 -12.63 -9.68 -5.83
C LYS A 84 -11.67 -9.18 -4.75
N GLU A 85 -12.25 -8.71 -3.65
CA GLU A 85 -11.50 -8.35 -2.45
C GLU A 85 -10.58 -9.50 -2.00
N ILE A 86 -9.33 -9.15 -1.69
CA ILE A 86 -8.34 -10.08 -1.15
C ILE A 86 -8.37 -10.04 0.37
N PRO A 87 -8.00 -11.13 1.06
CA PRO A 87 -7.95 -11.14 2.51
C PRO A 87 -7.05 -10.00 3.04
N THR A 88 -7.63 -9.10 3.83
CA THR A 88 -6.90 -8.04 4.52
C THR A 88 -5.91 -8.68 5.49
N PRO A 89 -4.62 -8.31 5.44
CA PRO A 89 -3.66 -8.85 6.38
C PRO A 89 -3.95 -8.34 7.80
N PHE A 90 -3.70 -9.17 8.82
CA PHE A 90 -3.95 -8.83 10.23
C PHE A 90 -3.23 -7.57 10.72
N TRP A 91 -2.13 -7.22 10.05
CA TRP A 91 -1.32 -6.04 10.35
C TRP A 91 -1.76 -4.79 9.57
N SER A 92 -2.79 -4.89 8.72
CA SER A 92 -3.28 -3.73 7.97
C SER A 92 -3.79 -2.66 8.93
N ASN A 93 -3.22 -1.46 8.78
CA ASN A 93 -3.65 -0.25 9.45
C ASN A 93 -4.34 0.71 8.47
N TYR A 94 -4.83 0.20 7.34
CA TYR A 94 -5.44 1.04 6.32
C TYR A 94 -6.59 1.84 6.96
N PRO A 95 -6.63 3.17 6.77
CA PRO A 95 -7.48 4.03 7.57
C PRO A 95 -8.94 3.67 7.38
N SER A 96 -9.51 3.09 8.43
CA SER A 96 -10.95 3.09 8.65
C SER A 96 -11.29 4.25 9.57
N CYS A 97 -12.56 4.65 9.59
CA CYS A 97 -13.07 5.62 10.56
C CYS A 97 -12.68 5.22 12.00
N GLU A 98 -12.64 3.92 12.28
CA GLU A 98 -12.23 3.37 13.58
C GLU A 98 -10.73 3.56 13.84
N VAL A 99 -9.86 3.28 12.86
CA VAL A 99 -8.41 3.48 13.00
C VAL A 99 -8.08 4.94 13.25
N LEU A 100 -8.69 5.85 12.48
CA LEU A 100 -8.47 7.29 12.64
C LEU A 100 -9.00 7.79 14.00
N LYS A 101 -10.19 7.34 14.40
CA LYS A 101 -10.76 7.66 15.72
C LYS A 101 -9.85 7.18 16.86
N LYS A 102 -9.43 5.92 16.83
CA LYS A 102 -8.51 5.35 17.84
C LYS A 102 -7.17 6.09 17.88
N GLY A 103 -6.65 6.49 16.72
CA GLY A 103 -5.44 7.32 16.64
C GLY A 103 -5.61 8.68 17.30
N MET A 104 -6.76 9.33 17.08
CA MET A 104 -7.10 10.60 17.71
C MET A 104 -7.31 10.47 19.22
N ASP A 105 -8.02 9.45 19.66
CA ASP A 105 -8.26 9.18 21.08
C ASP A 105 -6.92 8.95 21.81
N ARG A 106 -6.03 8.15 21.22
CA ARG A 106 -4.67 7.94 21.74
C ARG A 106 -3.85 9.23 21.78
N LEU A 107 -3.92 10.06 20.74
CA LEU A 107 -3.21 11.35 20.72
C LEU A 107 -3.68 12.26 21.87
N LYS A 108 -4.98 12.27 22.16
CA LYS A 108 -5.58 13.03 23.27
C LYS A 108 -5.15 12.47 24.63
N GLU A 109 -5.09 11.16 24.79
CA GLU A 109 -4.59 10.53 26.02
C GLU A 109 -3.12 10.92 26.30
N GLN A 110 -2.31 10.99 25.24
CA GLN A 110 -0.90 11.38 25.31
C GLN A 110 -0.70 12.91 25.43
N GLN A 111 -1.77 13.70 25.45
CA GLN A 111 -1.69 15.17 25.55
C GLN A 111 -0.88 15.66 26.76
N ARG A 112 -0.90 14.91 27.87
CA ARG A 112 -0.14 15.29 29.08
C ARG A 112 1.37 15.12 28.90
N GLU A 113 1.79 14.23 28.01
CA GLU A 113 3.19 13.95 27.67
C GLU A 113 3.67 14.84 26.52
N LEU A 114 2.73 15.25 25.66
CA LEU A 114 2.98 16.17 24.55
C LEU A 114 2.87 17.60 25.07
N HIS A 115 4.00 18.26 25.28
CA HIS A 115 4.09 19.67 25.70
C HIS A 115 3.62 20.69 24.64
N GLU A 116 2.73 20.30 23.73
CA GLU A 116 2.27 21.07 22.56
C GLU A 116 0.73 21.03 22.43
N PRO A 117 -0.03 21.61 23.38
CA PRO A 117 -1.49 21.54 23.38
C PRO A 117 -2.15 22.22 22.17
N PHE A 118 -1.46 23.18 21.54
CA PHE A 118 -1.91 23.81 20.31
C PHE A 118 -1.91 22.83 19.13
N LEU A 119 -0.86 22.01 18.99
CA LEU A 119 -0.74 21.03 17.92
C LEU A 119 -1.88 20.01 17.95
N ILE A 120 -2.29 19.57 19.14
CA ILE A 120 -3.39 18.62 19.32
C ILE A 120 -4.72 19.22 18.84
N LYS A 121 -4.98 20.50 19.13
CA LYS A 121 -6.18 21.20 18.63
C LYS A 121 -6.18 21.30 17.11
N GLU A 122 -5.04 21.60 16.50
CA GLU A 122 -4.93 21.66 15.04
C GLU A 122 -5.14 20.28 14.39
N VAL A 123 -4.56 19.22 14.97
CA VAL A 123 -4.76 17.84 14.51
C VAL A 123 -6.23 17.41 14.64
N GLU A 124 -6.90 17.78 15.75
CA GLU A 124 -8.33 17.52 15.92
C GLU A 124 -9.18 18.24 14.87
N LYS A 125 -8.87 19.50 14.56
CA LYS A 125 -9.56 20.27 13.50
C LYS A 125 -9.37 19.64 12.12
N ILE A 126 -8.15 19.18 11.80
CA ILE A 126 -7.86 18.48 10.55
C ILE A 126 -8.64 17.17 10.50
N TYR A 127 -8.65 16.40 11.59
CA TYR A 127 -9.42 15.16 11.68
C TYR A 127 -10.91 15.39 11.44
N GLN A 128 -11.52 16.38 12.10
CA GLN A 128 -12.93 16.73 11.89
C GLN A 128 -13.20 17.06 10.42
N THR A 129 -12.36 17.93 9.83
CA THR A 129 -12.48 18.34 8.42
C THR A 129 -12.39 17.14 7.46
N VAL A 130 -11.45 16.23 7.69
CA VAL A 130 -11.28 15.02 6.88
C VAL A 130 -12.49 14.10 7.03
N MET A 131 -12.96 13.87 8.25
CA MET A 131 -14.08 12.97 8.53
C MET A 131 -15.41 13.51 7.97
N GLU A 132 -15.66 14.81 8.07
CA GLU A 132 -16.83 15.47 7.48
C GLU A 132 -16.88 15.33 5.95
N GLN A 133 -15.72 15.38 5.29
CA GLN A 133 -15.64 15.19 3.83
C GLN A 133 -15.69 13.71 3.42
N TRP A 134 -15.12 12.83 4.25
CA TRP A 134 -14.99 11.41 3.96
C TRP A 134 -16.29 10.62 4.20
N LEU A 135 -16.92 10.80 5.37
CA LEU A 135 -18.08 10.01 5.80
C LEU A 135 -19.23 9.99 4.78
N PRO A 136 -19.63 11.12 4.17
CA PRO A 136 -20.72 11.13 3.18
C PRO A 136 -20.38 10.36 1.90
N LYS A 137 -19.09 10.21 1.57
CA LYS A 137 -18.62 9.63 0.31
C LYS A 137 -18.15 8.18 0.45
N ALA A 138 -17.71 7.77 1.64
CA ALA A 138 -17.02 6.51 1.88
C ALA A 138 -17.74 5.29 1.27
N ASN A 139 -19.06 5.21 1.44
CA ASN A 139 -19.86 4.09 0.92
C ASN A 139 -20.14 4.16 -0.59
N SER A 140 -20.03 5.34 -1.21
CA SER A 140 -20.25 5.55 -2.65
C SER A 140 -19.01 5.31 -3.50
N LEU A 141 -17.83 5.25 -2.89
CA LEU A 141 -16.58 5.02 -3.60
C LEU A 141 -16.49 3.57 -4.06
N THR A 142 -15.98 3.38 -5.27
CA THR A 142 -15.64 2.05 -5.79
C THR A 142 -14.69 1.36 -4.82
N LYS A 143 -15.03 0.13 -4.43
CA LYS A 143 -14.13 -0.73 -3.67
C LYS A 143 -13.25 -1.48 -4.64
N LEU A 144 -11.94 -1.30 -4.52
CA LEU A 144 -10.96 -1.99 -5.35
C LEU A 144 -9.70 -2.33 -4.54
N ILE A 145 -8.90 -3.24 -5.08
CA ILE A 145 -7.57 -3.53 -4.55
C ILE A 145 -6.65 -2.34 -4.85
N ILE A 146 -5.95 -1.87 -3.83
CA ILE A 146 -5.00 -0.76 -3.90
C ILE A 146 -3.61 -1.23 -3.43
N HIS A 147 -2.56 -0.49 -3.78
CA HIS A 147 -1.21 -0.75 -3.29
C HIS A 147 -1.06 -0.51 -1.77
N ALA A 148 -1.85 0.41 -1.21
CA ALA A 148 -1.86 0.86 0.19
C ALA A 148 -0.55 1.50 0.72
N ASP A 149 0.58 1.33 0.04
CA ASP A 149 1.88 1.91 0.41
C ASP A 149 2.59 2.56 -0.80
N TRP A 150 1.85 3.36 -1.57
CA TRP A 150 2.39 4.01 -2.78
C TRP A 150 3.21 5.25 -2.44
N HIS A 151 4.53 5.13 -2.45
CA HIS A 151 5.44 6.23 -2.10
C HIS A 151 6.77 6.16 -2.87
N PRO A 152 7.56 7.26 -2.93
CA PRO A 152 8.80 7.35 -3.71
C PRO A 152 9.77 6.17 -3.56
N TRP A 153 9.87 5.59 -2.36
CA TRP A 153 10.82 4.49 -2.08
C TRP A 153 10.36 3.11 -2.54
N ASN A 154 9.10 2.97 -2.97
CA ASN A 154 8.54 1.74 -3.55
C ASN A 154 8.47 1.83 -5.08
N VAL A 155 9.14 2.82 -5.69
CA VAL A 155 9.03 3.07 -7.12
C VAL A 155 10.43 3.27 -7.70
N LEU A 156 10.78 2.44 -8.68
CA LEU A 156 12.03 2.56 -9.44
C LEU A 156 11.74 2.98 -10.88
N PHE A 157 12.58 3.84 -11.43
CA PHE A 157 12.53 4.28 -12.82
C PHE A 157 13.63 3.60 -13.62
N ASP A 158 13.39 3.29 -14.89
CA ASP A 158 14.50 2.95 -15.78
C ASP A 158 15.35 4.21 -16.12
N ASN A 159 16.49 4.00 -16.78
CA ASN A 159 17.45 5.06 -17.10
C ASN A 159 16.86 6.20 -17.95
N ASP A 160 15.78 5.92 -18.69
CA ASP A 160 15.08 6.88 -19.54
C ASP A 160 13.83 7.48 -18.86
N ASN A 161 13.62 7.17 -17.57
CA ASN A 161 12.41 7.47 -16.82
C ASN A 161 11.12 6.92 -17.45
N GLY A 162 11.17 6.02 -18.44
CA GLY A 162 10.04 5.52 -19.21
C GLY A 162 9.25 4.42 -18.50
N LYS A 163 9.94 3.44 -17.91
CA LYS A 163 9.34 2.31 -17.21
C LYS A 163 9.48 2.47 -15.70
N ILE A 164 8.39 2.20 -15.00
CA ILE A 164 8.29 2.32 -13.55
C ILE A 164 8.07 0.94 -12.95
N TYR A 165 8.88 0.50 -12.00
CA TYR A 165 8.64 -0.73 -11.26
C TYR A 165 8.09 -0.38 -9.87
N PRO A 166 6.79 -0.57 -9.63
CA PRO A 166 6.19 -0.48 -8.30
C PRO A 166 6.27 -1.80 -7.51
#